data_AF-X1KH46-F1
#
_entry.id   AF-X1KH46-F1
#
_cell.length_a   1.000
_cell.length_b   1.000
_cell.length_c   1.000
_cell.angle_alpha   90.00
_cell.angle_beta   90.00
_cell.angle_gamma   90.00
#
_symmetry.space_group_name_H-M   'P 1'
#
loop_
_entity.id
_entity.type
_entity.pdbx_description
1 polymer ?
#
loop_
_entity_poly.entity_id
_entity_poly.type
_entity_poly.pdbx_seq_one_letter_code
_entity_poly.pdbx_strand_id
1 'polypeptide(L)'
;ETEWMTRQQIVETAYEAILRLNRLKAKYGIIPQQMAGAGEERIKAAWEMAQRIDDILTRGDYQEELPRLKARIDEINAFPVVERRQLELPVGLVKLKFLRSLWSWATGR
;
A
#
# COMPACT_ATOMS: atom_id res chain seq x y z
N GLU A 1 11.06 -6.24 -16.82
CA GLU A 1 11.69 -7.53 -16.44
C GLU A 1 13.12 -7.25 -16.00
N THR A 2 13.75 -8.20 -15.34
CA THR A 2 15.18 -8.12 -14.97
C THR A 2 15.95 -9.23 -15.67
N GLU A 3 17.28 -9.21 -15.56
CA GLU A 3 18.14 -10.30 -16.04
C GLU A 3 17.75 -11.67 -15.45
N TRP A 4 17.22 -11.69 -14.22
CA TRP A 4 16.92 -12.92 -13.49
C TRP A 4 15.44 -13.27 -13.39
N MET A 5 14.54 -12.33 -13.67
CA MET A 5 13.11 -12.51 -13.44
C MET A 5 12.26 -11.93 -14.56
N THR A 6 11.31 -12.73 -15.05
CA THR A 6 10.26 -12.27 -15.96
C THR A 6 9.31 -11.30 -15.25
N ARG A 7 8.52 -10.54 -16.03
CA ARG A 7 7.47 -9.68 -15.47
C ARG A 7 6.53 -10.45 -14.54
N GLN A 8 6.13 -11.65 -14.94
CA GLN A 8 5.23 -12.49 -14.16
C GLN A 8 5.87 -12.96 -12.85
N GLN A 9 7.13 -13.41 -12.90
CA GLN A 9 7.87 -13.80 -11.69
C GLN A 9 8.02 -12.64 -10.70
N ILE A 10 8.23 -11.41 -11.19
CA ILE A 10 8.28 -10.22 -10.34
C ILE A 10 6.94 -10.00 -9.63
N VAL A 11 5.82 -10.09 -10.35
CA VAL A 11 4.48 -9.92 -9.79
C VAL A 11 4.19 -10.98 -8.73
N GLU A 12 4.39 -12.27 -9.06
CA GLU A 12 4.13 -13.39 -8.15
C GLU A 12 4.98 -13.30 -6.88
N THR A 13 6.29 -13.08 -7.04
CA THR A 13 7.21 -12.98 -5.91
C THR A 13 6.88 -11.76 -5.02
N ALA A 14 6.47 -10.64 -5.61
CA ALA A 14 6.08 -9.45 -4.85
C ALA A 14 4.82 -9.70 -4.00
N TYR A 15 3.78 -10.33 -4.58
CA TYR A 15 2.57 -10.69 -3.85
C TYR A 15 2.84 -11.72 -2.74
N GLU A 16 3.68 -12.72 -3.02
CA GLU A 16 4.10 -13.68 -2.00
C GLU A 16 4.86 -13.01 -0.86
N ALA A 17 5.83 -12.15 -1.19
CA ALA A 17 6.65 -11.45 -0.22
C ALA A 17 5.82 -10.56 0.71
N ILE A 18 4.88 -9.78 0.17
CA ILE A 18 4.04 -8.90 0.99
C ILE A 18 3.08 -9.70 1.88
N LEU A 19 2.54 -10.83 1.39
CA LEU A 19 1.70 -11.72 2.20
C LEU A 19 2.48 -12.32 3.37
N ARG A 20 3.70 -12.84 3.10
CA ARG A 20 4.59 -13.39 4.13
C ARG A 20 5.00 -12.31 5.14
N LEU A 21 5.32 -11.11 4.68
CA LEU A 21 5.66 -9.98 5.55
C LEU A 21 4.48 -9.60 6.46
N ASN A 22 3.27 -9.54 5.93
CA ASN A 22 2.07 -9.23 6.71
C ASN A 22 1.84 -10.24 7.84
N ARG A 23 1.98 -11.54 7.53
CA ARG A 23 1.95 -12.63 8.52
C ARG A 23 3.04 -12.51 9.57
N LEU A 24 4.26 -12.19 9.14
CA LEU A 24 5.40 -12.01 10.03
C LEU A 24 5.16 -10.86 11.02
N LYS A 25 4.67 -9.73 10.53
CA LYS A 25 4.31 -8.57 11.37
C LYS A 25 3.26 -8.93 12.41
N ALA A 26 2.26 -9.72 12.05
CA ALA A 26 1.25 -10.20 12.98
C ALA A 26 1.84 -11.15 14.04
N LYS A 27 2.66 -12.12 13.60
CA LYS A 27 3.33 -13.10 14.46
C LYS A 27 4.16 -12.45 15.56
N TYR A 28 4.84 -11.35 15.26
CA TYR A 28 5.68 -10.62 16.21
C TYR A 28 4.98 -9.41 16.85
N GLY A 29 3.66 -9.27 16.68
CA GLY A 29 2.88 -8.20 17.32
C GLY A 29 3.15 -6.78 16.81
N ILE A 30 3.81 -6.64 15.64
CA ILE A 30 3.99 -5.34 14.97
C ILE A 30 2.64 -4.78 14.53
N ILE A 31 1.71 -5.67 14.15
CA ILE A 31 0.31 -5.33 13.84
C ILE A 31 -0.65 -6.30 14.55
N PRO A 32 -1.89 -5.86 14.89
CA PRO A 32 -2.92 -6.75 15.40
C PRO A 32 -3.31 -7.84 14.40
N GLN A 33 -3.73 -9.00 14.88
CA GLN A 33 -4.16 -10.13 14.05
C GLN A 33 -5.33 -9.76 13.13
N GLN A 34 -6.29 -8.96 13.61
CA GLN A 34 -7.41 -8.49 12.78
C GLN A 34 -6.94 -7.61 11.62
N MET A 35 -5.93 -6.76 11.87
CA MET A 35 -5.33 -5.91 10.85
C MET A 35 -4.59 -6.77 9.81
N ALA A 36 -3.87 -7.80 10.27
CA ALA A 36 -3.22 -8.74 9.38
C ALA A 36 -4.22 -9.49 8.50
N GLY A 37 -5.32 -10.01 9.08
CA GLY A 37 -6.38 -10.70 8.34
C GLY A 37 -6.97 -9.84 7.22
N ALA A 38 -7.35 -8.60 7.53
CA ALA A 38 -7.85 -7.64 6.53
C ALA A 38 -6.81 -7.37 5.42
N GLY A 39 -5.53 -7.22 5.80
CA GLY A 39 -4.44 -7.08 4.86
C GLY A 39 -4.26 -8.30 3.95
N GLU A 40 -4.36 -9.53 4.48
CA GLU A 40 -4.28 -10.75 3.67
C GLU A 40 -5.40 -10.85 2.64
N GLU A 41 -6.65 -10.57 3.04
CA GLU A 41 -7.80 -10.57 2.14
C GLU A 41 -7.61 -9.57 1.00
N ARG A 42 -7.12 -8.37 1.33
CA ARG A 42 -6.86 -7.32 0.34
C ARG A 42 -5.72 -7.69 -0.62
N ILE A 43 -4.62 -8.24 -0.11
CA ILE A 43 -3.49 -8.73 -0.92
C ILE A 43 -3.96 -9.82 -1.89
N LYS A 44 -4.78 -10.77 -1.44
CA LYS A 44 -5.35 -11.82 -2.31
C LYS A 44 -6.29 -11.24 -3.36
N ALA A 45 -7.18 -10.33 -2.98
CA ALA A 45 -8.09 -9.68 -3.92
C ALA A 45 -7.32 -8.87 -4.99
N ALA A 46 -6.23 -8.20 -4.61
CA ALA A 46 -5.36 -7.49 -5.54
C ALA A 46 -4.64 -8.46 -6.50
N TRP A 47 -4.17 -9.61 -6.00
CA TRP A 47 -3.54 -10.64 -6.82
C TRP A 47 -4.51 -11.23 -7.84
N GLU A 48 -5.71 -11.61 -7.41
CA GLU A 48 -6.79 -12.08 -8.31
C GLU A 48 -7.15 -11.04 -9.38
N MET A 49 -7.21 -9.76 -8.98
CA MET A 49 -7.49 -8.67 -9.91
C MET A 49 -6.39 -8.49 -10.96
N ALA A 50 -5.11 -8.63 -10.56
CA ALA A 50 -3.99 -8.58 -11.49
C ALA A 50 -4.08 -9.68 -12.55
N GLN A 51 -4.35 -10.93 -12.12
CA GLN A 51 -4.53 -12.05 -13.05
C GLN A 51 -5.71 -11.82 -14.00
N ARG A 52 -6.83 -11.30 -13.49
CA ARG A 52 -7.98 -10.97 -14.33
C ARG A 52 -7.67 -9.89 -15.38
N ILE A 53 -6.86 -8.90 -15.03
CA ILE A 53 -6.39 -7.88 -15.98
C ILE A 53 -5.52 -8.52 -17.07
N ASP A 54 -4.58 -9.40 -16.69
CA ASP A 54 -3.72 -10.12 -17.65
C ASP A 54 -4.55 -10.98 -18.63
N ASP A 55 -5.61 -11.64 -18.15
CA ASP A 55 -6.54 -12.42 -18.97
C ASP A 55 -7.33 -11.53 -19.95
N ILE A 56 -7.78 -10.34 -19.51
CA ILE A 56 -8.46 -9.37 -20.37
C ILE A 56 -7.52 -8.86 -21.47
N LEU A 57 -6.29 -8.50 -21.09
CA LEU A 57 -5.29 -7.99 -22.03
C LEU A 57 -4.92 -9.06 -23.07
N THR A 58 -4.84 -10.32 -22.67
CA THR A 58 -4.54 -11.44 -23.57
C THR A 58 -5.67 -11.72 -24.57
N ARG A 59 -6.94 -11.53 -24.17
CA ARG A 59 -8.11 -11.69 -25.04
C ARG A 59 -8.30 -10.55 -26.05
N GLY A 60 -7.69 -9.39 -25.80
CA GLY A 60 -7.70 -8.23 -26.71
C GLY A 60 -8.94 -7.32 -26.60
N ASP A 61 -9.93 -7.65 -25.76
CA ASP A 61 -11.15 -6.87 -25.52
C ASP A 61 -11.03 -5.95 -24.29
N TYR A 62 -9.94 -5.18 -24.22
CA TYR A 62 -9.62 -4.41 -23.03
C TYR A 62 -10.38 -3.09 -22.91
N GLN A 63 -10.92 -2.56 -24.01
CA GLN A 63 -11.61 -1.26 -24.03
C GLN A 63 -12.96 -1.31 -23.30
N GLU A 64 -13.68 -2.43 -23.38
CA GLU A 64 -14.97 -2.58 -22.71
C GLU A 64 -14.86 -3.23 -21.32
N GLU A 65 -13.96 -4.21 -21.13
CA GLU A 65 -13.89 -4.96 -19.87
C GLU A 65 -13.10 -4.22 -18.77
N LEU A 66 -12.02 -3.49 -19.09
CA LEU A 66 -11.22 -2.81 -18.06
C LEU A 66 -11.99 -1.73 -17.29
N PRO A 67 -12.80 -0.86 -17.93
CA PRO A 67 -13.59 0.13 -17.19
C PRO A 67 -14.53 -0.49 -16.15
N ARG A 68 -15.04 -1.71 -16.40
CA ARG A 68 -15.93 -2.43 -15.48
C ARG A 68 -15.22 -2.86 -14.19
N LEU A 69 -13.89 -2.98 -14.21
CA LEU A 69 -13.10 -3.34 -13.03
C LEU A 69 -12.80 -2.14 -12.12
N LYS A 70 -12.97 -0.90 -12.61
CA LYS A 70 -12.55 0.32 -11.90
C LYS A 70 -13.12 0.42 -10.48
N ALA A 71 -14.43 0.20 -10.33
CA ALA A 71 -15.09 0.27 -9.03
C ALA A 71 -14.50 -0.73 -8.03
N ARG A 72 -14.26 -1.97 -8.47
CA ARG A 72 -13.67 -3.01 -7.63
C ARG A 72 -12.20 -2.72 -7.30
N ILE A 73 -11.44 -2.18 -8.25
CA ILE A 73 -10.05 -1.76 -8.01
C ILE A 73 -10.02 -0.62 -6.97
N ASP A 74 -10.95 0.33 -7.05
CA ASP A 74 -11.04 1.41 -6.07
C ASP A 74 -11.37 0.89 -4.67
N GLU A 75 -12.26 -0.11 -4.55
CA GLU A 75 -12.54 -0.80 -3.28
C GLU A 75 -11.27 -1.47 -2.71
N ILE A 76 -10.54 -2.23 -3.52
CA ILE A 76 -9.29 -2.91 -3.08
C ILE A 76 -8.22 -1.88 -2.68
N ASN A 77 -8.16 -0.74 -3.36
CA ASN A 77 -7.20 0.33 -3.10
C ASN A 77 -7.62 1.26 -1.95
N ALA A 78 -8.83 1.14 -1.43
CA ALA A 78 -9.29 1.91 -0.29
C ALA A 78 -8.56 1.44 0.99
N PHE A 79 -7.36 1.98 1.23
CA PHE A 79 -6.57 1.67 2.42
C PHE A 79 -7.35 2.05 3.70
N PRO A 80 -7.61 1.08 4.62
CA PRO A 80 -8.12 1.39 5.94
C PRO A 80 -7.22 2.41 6.66
N VAL A 81 -7.81 3.28 7.49
CA VAL A 81 -7.08 4.26 8.32
C VAL A 81 -5.93 3.59 9.10
N VAL A 82 -6.18 2.36 9.53
CA VAL A 82 -5.26 1.53 10.30
C VAL A 82 -4.01 1.11 9.48
N GLU A 83 -4.18 0.81 8.19
CA GLU A 83 -3.05 0.54 7.28
C GLU A 83 -2.30 1.81 6.91
N ARG A 84 -3.02 2.94 6.76
CA ARG A 84 -2.40 4.25 6.51
C ARG A 84 -1.44 4.66 7.63
N ARG A 85 -1.78 4.40 8.90
CA ARG A 85 -0.87 4.65 10.03
C ARG A 85 0.46 3.91 9.94
N GLN A 86 0.54 2.79 9.24
CA GLN A 86 1.80 2.07 9.05
C GLN A 86 2.77 2.81 8.12
N LEU A 87 2.25 3.70 7.27
CA LEU A 87 3.02 4.55 6.35
C LEU A 87 3.38 5.90 6.96
N GLU A 88 2.75 6.26 8.08
CA GLU A 88 3.05 7.47 8.81
C GLU A 88 4.41 7.32 9.51
N LEU A 89 5.31 8.25 9.25
CA LEU A 89 6.54 8.36 10.03
C LEU A 89 6.17 8.88 11.43
N PRO A 90 6.87 8.44 12.49
CA PRO A 90 6.75 9.05 13.82
C PRO A 90 7.45 10.42 13.81
N VAL A 91 6.95 11.34 12.99
CA VAL A 91 7.35 12.74 13.03
C VAL A 91 6.72 13.32 14.28
N GLY A 92 7.53 13.43 15.34
CA GLY A 92 7.16 14.23 16.50
C GLY A 92 6.89 15.68 16.10
N LEU A 93 6.45 16.50 17.05
CA LEU A 93 6.34 17.94 16.82
C LEU A 93 7.70 18.46 16.33
N VAL A 94 7.75 18.89 15.07
CA VAL A 94 8.87 19.69 14.54
C VAL A 94 9.11 20.78 15.58
N LYS A 95 10.34 20.90 16.09
CA LYS A 95 10.72 21.92 17.09
C LYS A 95 10.67 23.30 16.45
N LEU A 96 9.45 23.77 16.14
CA LEU A 96 9.17 25.12 15.72
C LEU A 96 9.51 26.00 16.91
N LYS A 97 10.60 26.77 16.78
CA LYS A 97 11.11 27.64 17.83
C LYS A 97 10.25 28.91 17.90
N PHE A 98 8.94 28.78 18.11
CA PHE A 98 7.99 29.90 18.15
C PHE A 98 8.44 31.01 19.11
N LEU A 99 8.97 30.63 20.27
CA LEU A 99 9.53 31.57 21.24
C LEU A 99 10.73 32.37 20.69
N ARG A 100 11.61 31.74 19.89
CA ARG A 100 12.73 32.46 19.24
C ARG A 100 12.25 33.38 18.13
N SER A 101 11.28 32.95 17.33
CA SER A 101 10.68 33.77 16.27
C SER A 101 9.94 34.98 16.86
N LEU A 102 9.18 34.79 17.94
CA LEU A 102 8.53 35.87 18.69
C LEU A 102 9.55 36.83 19.33
N TRP A 103 10.65 36.30 19.87
CA TRP A 103 11.70 37.12 20.47
C TRP A 103 12.47 37.94 19.43
N SER A 104 12.78 37.35 18.27
CA SER A 104 13.34 38.05 17.10
C SER A 104 12.42 39.19 16.64
N TRP A 105 11.12 38.91 16.48
CA TRP A 105 10.13 39.92 16.10
C TRP A 105 10.02 41.06 17.12
N ALA A 106 10.00 40.74 18.42
CA ALA A 106 9.89 41.75 19.48
C ALA A 106 11.17 42.58 19.68
N THR A 107 12.35 42.03 19.35
CA THR A 107 13.65 42.71 19.54
C THR A 107 14.22 43.34 18.26
N GLY A 108 13.54 43.19 17.12
CA GLY A 108 13.92 43.83 15.86
C GLY A 108 15.21 43.29 15.23
N ARG A 109 15.58 42.04 15.53
CA ARG A 109 16.66 41.28 14.87
C ARG A 109 16.12 40.10 14.10
#